data_AF-A0A942V4X5-F1
#
_entry.id   AF-A0A942V4X5-F1
#
_cell.length_a   1.000
_cell.length_b   1.000
_cell.length_c   1.000
_cell.angle_alpha   90.00
_cell.angle_beta   90.00
_cell.angle_gamma   90.00
#
_symmetry.space_group_name_H-M   'P 1'
#
loop_
_entity.id
_entity.type
_entity.pdbx_description
1 polymer ?
#
loop_
_entity_poly.entity_id
_entity_poly.type
_entity_poly.pdbx_seq_one_letter_code
_entity_poly.pdbx_strand_id
1 'polypeptide(L)'
;RQAAQQAKKTRRAVILEPMSPYERRIIHVELQKDQDVETKSDGEPPYRRVKVFSKNANFNNRRYNNNNNRNRNSYKPHYKNK
;
A
#
# COMPACT_ATOMS: atom_id res chain seq x y z
N ARG A 1 -10.46 -5.04 5.79
CA ARG A 1 -10.98 -5.69 4.56
C ARG A 1 -12.07 -4.90 3.83
N GLN A 2 -12.91 -4.10 4.53
CA GLN A 2 -13.95 -3.27 3.89
C GLN A 2 -13.40 -2.34 2.80
N ALA A 3 -12.29 -1.65 3.05
CA ALA A 3 -11.67 -0.77 2.06
C ALA A 3 -11.25 -1.49 0.76
N ALA A 4 -10.76 -2.73 0.85
CA ALA A 4 -10.41 -3.53 -0.32
C ALA A 4 -11.66 -3.93 -1.12
N GLN A 5 -12.74 -4.35 -0.44
CA GLN A 5 -14.02 -4.65 -1.08
C GLN A 5 -14.62 -3.42 -1.76
N GLN A 6 -14.56 -2.26 -1.10
CA GLN A 6 -15.02 -1.00 -1.65
C GLN A 6 -14.19 -0.57 -2.87
N ALA A 7 -12.85 -0.69 -2.81
CA ALA A 7 -11.98 -0.41 -3.95
C ALA A 7 -12.29 -1.33 -5.14
N LYS A 8 -12.55 -2.63 -4.88
CA LYS A 8 -12.98 -3.60 -5.90
C LYS A 8 -14.34 -3.26 -6.52
N LYS A 9 -15.34 -2.98 -5.68
CA LYS A 9 -16.71 -2.67 -6.11
C LYS A 9 -16.80 -1.36 -6.88
N THR A 10 -16.23 -0.30 -6.33
CA THR A 10 -16.28 1.04 -6.93
C THR A 10 -15.32 1.19 -8.09
N ARG A 11 -14.32 0.29 -8.20
CA ARG A 11 -13.17 0.44 -9.09
C ARG A 11 -12.56 1.83 -8.92
N ARG A 12 -12.48 2.36 -7.71
CA ARG A 12 -11.84 3.66 -7.43
C ARG A 12 -10.90 3.48 -6.25
N ALA A 13 -9.89 4.34 -6.19
CA ALA A 13 -8.98 4.34 -5.07
C ALA A 13 -9.74 4.72 -3.79
N VAL A 14 -9.64 3.90 -2.76
CA VAL A 14 -10.15 4.22 -1.42
C VAL A 14 -9.01 4.84 -0.62
N ILE A 15 -9.24 6.04 -0.10
CA ILE A 15 -8.27 6.78 0.70
C ILE A 15 -8.61 6.53 2.17
N LEU A 16 -7.61 6.13 2.94
CA LEU A 16 -7.72 6.02 4.39
C LEU A 16 -7.16 7.28 5.05
N GLU A 17 -7.52 7.48 6.31
CA GLU A 17 -7.00 8.58 7.11
C GLU A 17 -5.47 8.47 7.31
N PRO A 18 -4.76 9.60 7.53
CA PRO A 18 -3.37 9.58 7.98
C PRO A 18 -3.23 8.79 9.28
N MET A 19 -2.16 8.01 9.39
CA MET A 19 -1.91 7.12 10.53
C MET A 19 -0.42 6.91 10.75
N SER A 20 -0.01 6.25 11.83
CA SER A 20 1.40 6.00 12.12
C SER A 20 2.05 5.06 11.07
N PRO A 21 3.39 5.06 10.93
CA PRO A 21 4.09 4.11 10.06
C PRO A 21 3.78 2.64 10.38
N TYR A 22 3.58 2.33 11.66
CA TYR A 22 3.27 0.98 12.12
C TYR A 22 1.89 0.52 11.62
N GLU A 23 0.87 1.35 11.78
CA GLU A 23 -0.50 1.04 11.33
C GLU A 23 -0.56 0.86 9.81
N ARG A 24 0.13 1.73 9.04
CA ARG A 24 0.21 1.56 7.58
C ARG A 24 0.85 0.24 7.21
N ARG A 25 1.88 -0.20 7.93
CA ARG A 25 2.54 -1.49 7.67
C ARG A 25 1.59 -2.66 7.88
N ILE A 26 0.77 -2.63 8.92
CA ILE A 26 -0.25 -3.66 9.15
C ILE A 26 -1.21 -3.74 7.96
N ILE A 27 -1.70 -2.60 7.46
CA ILE A 27 -2.61 -2.56 6.30
C ILE A 27 -1.94 -3.12 5.04
N HIS A 28 -0.70 -2.71 4.76
CA HIS A 28 0.06 -3.22 3.62
C HIS A 28 0.22 -4.74 3.70
N VAL A 29 0.60 -5.28 4.87
CA VAL A 29 0.80 -6.73 5.05
C VAL A 29 -0.52 -7.51 4.97
N GLU A 30 -1.60 -7.00 5.57
CA GLU A 30 -2.91 -7.66 5.53
C GLU A 30 -3.48 -7.70 4.11
N LEU A 31 -3.36 -6.59 3.36
CA LEU A 31 -3.89 -6.50 1.99
C LEU A 31 -2.96 -7.11 0.94
N GLN A 32 -1.69 -7.37 1.25
CA GLN A 32 -0.74 -8.01 0.33
C GLN A 32 -1.21 -9.41 -0.14
N LYS A 33 -2.00 -10.11 0.68
CA LYS A 33 -2.54 -11.44 0.35
C LYS A 33 -3.67 -11.40 -0.68
N ASP A 34 -4.32 -10.25 -0.87
CA ASP A 34 -5.44 -10.09 -1.79
C ASP A 34 -4.89 -9.71 -3.17
N GLN A 35 -4.98 -10.66 -4.12
CA GLN A 35 -4.38 -10.54 -5.45
C GLN A 35 -5.03 -9.45 -6.30
N ASP A 36 -6.27 -9.08 -5.98
CA ASP A 36 -7.08 -8.14 -6.75
C ASP A 36 -6.91 -6.68 -6.32
N VAL A 37 -6.13 -6.42 -5.26
CA VAL A 37 -5.92 -5.07 -4.72
C VAL A 37 -4.44 -4.74 -4.53
N GLU A 38 -4.14 -3.45 -4.49
CA GLU A 38 -2.81 -2.90 -4.22
C GLU A 38 -2.93 -1.75 -3.22
N THR A 39 -1.90 -1.56 -2.39
CA THR A 39 -1.84 -0.48 -1.40
C THR A 39 -0.61 0.38 -1.59
N LYS A 40 -0.77 1.70 -1.52
CA LYS A 40 0.33 2.66 -1.59
C LYS A 40 0.22 3.69 -0.48
N SER A 41 1.34 3.98 0.19
CA SER A 41 1.40 5.13 1.09
C SER A 41 1.70 6.40 0.30
N ASP A 42 0.94 7.46 0.58
CA ASP A 42 1.04 8.74 -0.13
C ASP A 42 1.06 9.91 0.86
N GLY A 43 1.77 10.98 0.51
CA GLY A 43 2.00 12.15 1.36
C GLY A 43 3.20 12.03 2.31
N GLU A 44 3.47 13.13 3.01
CA GLU A 44 4.56 13.24 4.00
C GLU A 44 4.04 13.16 5.43
N PRO A 45 4.85 12.68 6.40
CA PRO A 45 4.50 12.79 7.81
C PRO A 45 4.17 14.25 8.19
N PRO A 46 3.14 14.51 9.01
CA PRO A 46 2.21 13.58 9.67
C PRO A 46 1.01 13.13 8.80
N TYR A 47 0.81 13.73 7.63
CA TYR A 47 -0.34 13.52 6.74
C TYR A 47 -0.23 12.29 5.83
N ARG A 48 0.75 11.43 6.07
CA ARG A 48 1.01 10.25 5.23
C ARG A 48 -0.10 9.22 5.44
N ARG A 49 -0.84 8.96 4.37
CA ARG A 49 -2.03 8.12 4.33
C ARG A 49 -1.82 6.88 3.48
N VAL A 50 -2.77 5.94 3.50
CA VAL A 50 -2.78 4.76 2.62
C VAL A 50 -3.90 4.88 1.60
N LYS A 51 -3.57 4.63 0.34
CA LYS A 51 -4.51 4.50 -0.78
C LYS A 51 -4.60 3.04 -1.18
N VAL A 52 -5.82 2.52 -1.31
CA VAL A 52 -6.11 1.15 -1.73
C VAL A 52 -6.69 1.18 -3.14
N PHE A 53 -6.10 0.45 -4.07
CA PHE A 53 -6.47 0.38 -5.48
C PHE A 53 -6.96 -1.03 -5.84
N SER A 54 -7.88 -1.13 -6.80
CA SER A 54 -8.24 -2.39 -7.44
C SER A 54 -7.37 -2.62 -8.66
N LYS A 55 -6.74 -3.80 -8.77
CA LYS A 55 -5.91 -4.21 -9.92
C LYS A 55 -6.74 -4.63 -11.13
N ASN A 56 -7.99 -5.06 -10.91
CA ASN A 56 -8.86 -5.60 -11.95
C ASN A 56 -9.64 -4.53 -12.71
N ALA A 57 -9.57 -3.28 -12.28
CA ALA A 57 -10.09 -2.19 -13.07
C ALA A 57 -9.00 -1.78 -14.07
N ASN A 58 -9.33 -1.72 -15.35
CA ASN A 58 -8.50 -1.23 -16.47
C ASN A 58 -8.03 0.23 -16.29
N PHE A 59 -7.36 0.55 -15.19
CA PHE A 59 -6.65 1.79 -14.97
C PHE A 59 -5.28 1.65 -15.62
N ASN A 60 -5.23 1.93 -16.91
CA ASN A 60 -4.06 2.50 -17.59
C ASN A 60 -2.70 2.00 -17.07
N ASN A 61 -2.43 0.76 -17.46
CA ASN A 61 -1.23 -0.04 -17.27
C ASN A 61 0.02 0.56 -17.96
N ARG A 62 0.22 1.88 -17.91
CA ARG A 62 1.41 2.57 -18.48
C ARG A 62 2.05 3.62 -17.57
N ARG A 63 1.36 4.17 -16.57
CA ARG A 63 1.91 5.28 -15.75
C ARG A 63 2.44 4.89 -14.37
N TYR A 64 2.10 3.70 -13.87
CA TYR A 64 2.63 3.20 -12.59
C TYR A 64 3.76 2.18 -12.76
N ASN A 65 4.20 1.94 -14.00
CA ASN A 65 5.49 1.32 -14.28
C ASN A 65 6.56 2.42 -14.30
N ASN A 66 7.12 2.73 -13.14
CA ASN A 66 8.54 3.05 -13.04
C ASN A 66 8.98 3.00 -11.58
N ASN A 67 9.97 2.13 -11.34
CA ASN A 67 10.79 1.99 -10.12
C ASN A 67 10.31 0.99 -9.05
N ASN A 68 9.76 -0.14 -9.47
CA ASN A 68 9.85 -1.38 -8.67
C ASN A 68 11.25 -2.00 -8.76
N ASN A 69 12.27 -1.22 -8.42
CA ASN A 69 13.57 -1.77 -8.07
C ASN A 69 13.44 -2.35 -6.67
N ARG A 70 13.03 -3.62 -6.65
CA ARG A 70 13.35 -4.65 -5.66
C ARG A 70 13.83 -4.10 -4.31
N ASN A 71 12.89 -3.84 -3.40
CA ASN A 71 13.21 -3.85 -1.98
C ASN A 71 12.05 -4.43 -1.17
N ARG A 72 11.71 -5.68 -1.49
CA ARG A 72 11.09 -6.59 -0.51
C ARG A 72 12.17 -6.84 0.55
N ASN A 73 11.97 -6.32 1.76
CA ASN A 73 12.88 -6.35 2.92
C ASN A 73 14.07 -5.38 2.93
N SER A 74 13.83 -4.18 3.44
CA SER A 74 14.86 -3.39 4.15
C SER A 74 14.34 -2.88 5.51
N TYR A 75 13.88 -3.81 6.36
CA TYR A 75 13.97 -3.60 7.81
C TYR A 75 15.26 -4.31 8.23
N LYS A 76 16.36 -3.56 8.40
CA LYS A 76 17.66 -4.09 8.83
C LYS A 76 17.71 -3.94 10.37
N PRO A 77 17.40 -4.97 11.17
CA PRO A 77 17.52 -4.85 12.61
C PRO A 77 19.01 -4.73 12.96
N HIS A 78 19.41 -3.56 13.47
CA HIS A 78 20.76 -3.34 14.00
C HIS A 78 20.85 -3.96 15.40
N TYR A 79 21.11 -5.27 15.48
CA TYR A 79 21.70 -5.84 16.70
C TYR A 79 23.22 -5.71 16.57
N LYS A 80 23.77 -4.79 17.35
CA LYS A 80 25.21 -4.57 17.44
C LYS A 80 25.77 -5.67 18.34
N ASN A 81 26.35 -6.71 17.75
CA ASN A 81 27.21 -7.63 18.51
C ASN A 81 28.57 -6.97 18.71
N LYS A 82 28.78 -6.44 19.91
CA LYS A 82 30.08 -6.46 20.59
C LYS A 82 29.90 -6.09 22.05
#